data_AF-A0A9W7J5W7-F1
#
_entry.id   AF-A0A9W7J5W7-F1
#
_cell.length_a   1.000
_cell.length_b   1.000
_cell.length_c   1.000
_cell.angle_alpha   90.00
_cell.angle_beta   90.00
_cell.angle_gamma   90.00
#
_symmetry.space_group_name_H-M   'P 1'
#
loop_
_entity.id
_entity.type
_entity.pdbx_description
1 polymer ?
#
loop_
_entity_poly.entity_id
_entity_poly.type
_entity_poly.pdbx_seq_one_letter_code
_entity_poly.pdbx_strand_id
1 'polypeptide(L)'
;MKNLSTITQLCRSLSENRKSFLYPLVDRLIRLILTLLVSTATTKRAFSAMKIAKTSLRNKIEDDFLSDYLIVYIKKEIAEKFTIDSIIDDFYSMKKRRVQLNQ
;
A
#
# COMPACT_ATOMS: atom_id res chain seq x y z
N MET A 1 23.12 -37.80 26.60
CA MET A 1 22.53 -37.39 25.31
C MET A 1 22.30 -35.89 25.36
N LYS A 2 22.86 -35.08 24.46
CA LYS A 2 22.64 -33.62 24.48
C LYS A 2 21.20 -33.34 24.08
N ASN A 3 20.40 -32.74 24.97
CA ASN A 3 19.06 -32.27 24.65
C ASN A 3 19.17 -31.05 23.72
N LEU A 4 18.82 -31.24 22.45
CA LEU A 4 18.79 -30.18 21.45
C LEU A 4 17.39 -29.55 21.45
N SER A 5 17.25 -28.43 22.17
CA SER A 5 15.94 -27.81 22.40
C SER A 5 15.43 -26.98 21.21
N THR A 6 16.32 -26.62 20.27
CA THR A 6 15.98 -25.76 19.13
C THR A 6 16.41 -26.37 17.80
N ILE A 7 15.60 -26.20 16.75
CA ILE A 7 15.92 -26.61 15.36
C ILE A 7 17.28 -26.07 14.89
N THR A 8 17.67 -24.87 15.33
CA THR A 8 18.97 -24.27 15.01
C THR A 8 20.14 -25.06 15.61
N GLN A 9 19.99 -25.51 16.86
CA GLN A 9 20.98 -26.37 17.50
C GLN A 9 21.05 -27.74 16.80
N LEU A 10 19.89 -28.28 16.39
CA LEU A 10 19.80 -29.53 15.62
C LEU A 10 20.56 -29.43 14.30
N CYS A 11 20.31 -28.36 13.52
CA CYS A 11 20.98 -28.13 12.25
C CYS A 11 22.49 -27.95 12.41
N ARG A 12 22.92 -27.23 13.46
CA ARG A 12 24.34 -27.04 13.78
C ARG A 12 25.02 -28.37 14.12
N SER A 13 24.42 -29.15 15.00
CA SER A 13 24.92 -30.47 15.38
C SER A 13 24.97 -31.43 14.19
N LEU A 14 23.99 -31.41 13.28
CA LEU A 14 23.96 -32.24 12.08
C LEU A 14 25.12 -31.90 11.11
N SER A 15 25.40 -30.60 10.94
CA SER A 15 26.51 -30.08 10.14
C SER A 15 27.87 -30.46 10.71
N GLU A 16 28.06 -30.24 12.01
CA GLU A 16 29.32 -30.52 12.72
C GLU A 16 29.68 -32.01 12.73
N ASN A 17 28.69 -32.90 12.85
CA ASN A 17 28.94 -34.32 12.99
C ASN A 17 29.18 -35.05 11.65
N ARG A 18 29.09 -34.40 10.48
CA ARG A 18 29.09 -35.04 9.14
C ARG A 18 28.24 -36.34 9.07
N LYS A 19 27.18 -36.41 9.90
CA LYS A 19 26.30 -37.59 10.02
C LYS A 19 25.25 -37.69 8.92
N SER A 20 25.23 -36.72 8.00
CA SER A 20 24.39 -36.75 6.80
C SER A 20 24.57 -38.01 5.97
N PHE A 21 25.78 -38.60 5.99
CA PHE A 21 26.07 -39.85 5.29
C PHE A 21 25.57 -41.11 6.03
N LEU A 22 25.50 -41.07 7.36
CA LEU A 22 25.07 -42.22 8.18
C LEU A 22 23.55 -42.36 8.26
N TYR A 23 22.80 -41.26 8.09
CA TYR A 23 21.33 -41.25 8.15
C TYR A 23 20.72 -40.33 7.07
N PRO A 24 20.79 -40.71 5.78
CA PRO A 24 20.37 -39.86 4.67
C PRO A 24 18.87 -39.51 4.69
N LEU A 25 18.02 -40.40 5.21
CA LEU A 25 16.59 -40.14 5.37
C LEU A 25 16.29 -39.07 6.42
N VAL A 26 17.01 -39.10 7.55
CA VAL A 26 16.86 -38.12 8.63
C VAL A 26 17.33 -36.75 8.18
N ASP A 27 18.47 -36.68 7.48
CA ASP A 27 18.98 -35.46 6.87
C ASP A 27 17.98 -34.84 5.88
N ARG A 28 17.40 -35.67 5.00
CA ARG A 28 16.40 -35.23 4.03
C ARG A 28 15.12 -34.70 4.70
N LEU A 29 14.67 -35.36 5.77
CA LEU A 29 13.49 -34.93 6.52
C LEU A 29 13.73 -33.56 7.20
N ILE A 30 14.87 -33.38 7.86
CA ILE A 30 15.23 -32.11 8.50
C ILE A 30 15.31 -30.99 7.47
N ARG A 31 15.95 -31.24 6.33
CA ARG A 31 16.03 -30.24 5.24
C ARG A 31 14.66 -29.86 4.72
N LEU A 32 13.76 -30.83 4.52
CA LEU A 32 12.40 -30.57 4.07
C LEU A 32 11.62 -29.70 5.07
N ILE A 33 11.68 -30.03 6.36
CA ILE A 33 11.03 -29.26 7.42
C ILE A 33 11.56 -27.83 7.44
N LEU A 34 12.89 -27.65 7.33
CA LEU A 34 13.49 -26.32 7.32
C LEU A 34 13.07 -25.52 6.07
N THR A 35 13.08 -26.14 4.89
CA THR A 35 12.60 -25.50 3.65
C THR A 35 11.12 -25.10 3.75
N LEU A 36 10.28 -25.96 4.32
CA LEU A 36 8.86 -25.67 4.58
C LEU A 36 8.69 -24.49 5.54
N LEU A 37 9.45 -24.46 6.64
CA LEU A 37 9.42 -23.36 7.60
C LEU A 37 9.83 -22.03 6.97
N VAL A 38 10.93 -22.03 6.20
CA VAL A 38 11.41 -20.85 5.47
C VAL A 38 10.38 -20.39 4.44
N SER A 39 9.83 -21.31 3.64
CA SER A 39 8.78 -21.00 2.67
C SER A 39 7.53 -20.42 3.33
N THR A 40 7.09 -21.00 4.45
CA THR A 40 5.94 -20.51 5.22
C THR A 40 6.19 -19.12 5.81
N ALA A 41 7.40 -18.85 6.32
CA ALA A 41 7.75 -17.53 6.82
C ALA A 41 7.80 -16.48 5.70
N THR A 42 8.41 -16.82 4.56
CA THR A 42 8.51 -15.95 3.38
C THR A 42 7.13 -15.62 2.81
N THR A 43 6.26 -16.62 2.66
CA THR A 43 4.89 -16.41 2.18
C THR A 43 4.09 -15.53 3.15
N LYS A 44 4.11 -15.80 4.46
CA LYS A 44 3.48 -14.92 5.48
C LYS A 44 3.99 -13.48 5.40
N ARG A 45 5.31 -13.30 5.25
CA ARG A 45 5.91 -11.96 5.10
C ARG A 45 5.43 -11.27 3.82
N ALA A 46 5.40 -11.97 2.70
CA ALA A 46 4.91 -11.44 1.43
C ALA A 46 3.43 -11.02 1.50
N PHE A 47 2.57 -11.86 2.10
CA PHE A 47 1.16 -11.52 2.32
C PHE A 47 0.98 -10.31 3.25
N SER A 48 1.80 -10.18 4.29
CA SER A 48 1.79 -9.00 5.15
C SER A 48 2.18 -7.73 4.39
N ALA A 49 3.26 -7.78 3.61
CA ALA A 49 3.67 -6.66 2.77
C ALA A 49 2.58 -6.27 1.75
N MET A 50 1.94 -7.25 1.13
CA MET A 50 0.80 -7.02 0.22
C MET A 50 -0.37 -6.36 0.93
N LYS A 51 -0.70 -6.78 2.16
CA LYS A 51 -1.75 -6.14 2.96
C LYS A 51 -1.44 -4.68 3.22
N ILE A 52 -0.20 -4.36 3.60
CA ILE A 52 0.24 -2.97 3.85
C ILE A 52 0.13 -2.14 2.55
N ALA A 53 0.67 -2.64 1.44
CA ALA A 53 0.63 -1.95 0.15
C ALA A 53 -0.81 -1.71 -0.34
N LYS A 54 -1.71 -2.69 -0.16
CA LYS A 54 -3.12 -2.55 -0.51
C LYS A 54 -3.81 -1.48 0.35
N THR A 55 -3.56 -1.49 1.67
CA THR A 55 -4.14 -0.50 2.58
C THR A 55 -3.61 0.91 2.29
N SER A 56 -2.30 1.07 2.07
CA SER A 56 -1.73 2.39 1.77
C SER A 56 -2.27 2.97 0.46
N LEU A 57 -2.41 2.15 -0.59
CA LEU A 57 -3.01 2.57 -1.84
C LEU A 57 -4.47 2.98 -1.66
N ARG A 58 -5.26 2.20 -0.91
CA ARG A 58 -6.66 2.54 -0.64
C ARG A 58 -6.78 3.84 0.14
N ASN A 59 -5.99 4.01 1.20
CA ASN A 59 -5.99 5.24 1.99
C ASN A 59 -5.59 6.45 1.15
N LYS A 60 -4.63 6.29 0.23
CA LYS A 60 -4.24 7.37 -0.68
C LYS A 60 -5.37 7.78 -1.62
N ILE A 61 -6.07 6.82 -2.22
CA ILE A 61 -7.23 7.13 -3.09
C ILE A 61 -8.32 7.85 -2.31
N GLU A 62 -8.58 7.42 -1.07
CA GLU A 62 -9.55 8.06 -0.19
C GLU A 62 -9.14 9.50 0.17
N ASP A 63 -7.86 9.71 0.48
CA ASP A 63 -7.30 11.03 0.77
C ASP A 63 -7.34 11.97 -0.44
N ASP A 64 -6.91 11.49 -1.61
CA ASP A 64 -6.99 12.23 -2.88
C ASP A 64 -8.46 12.63 -3.18
N PHE A 65 -9.40 11.69 -3.00
CA PHE A 65 -10.83 11.96 -3.17
C PHE A 65 -11.38 12.98 -2.17
N LEU A 66 -11.00 12.89 -0.89
CA LEU A 66 -11.41 13.85 0.14
C LEU A 66 -10.85 15.24 -0.14
N SER A 67 -9.60 15.33 -0.61
CA SER A 67 -8.95 16.58 -1.00
C SER A 67 -9.70 17.25 -2.15
N ASP A 68 -10.00 16.51 -3.23
CA ASP A 68 -10.76 17.04 -4.36
C ASP A 68 -12.16 17.48 -3.95
N TYR A 69 -12.84 16.69 -3.10
CA TYR A 69 -14.15 17.04 -2.57
C TYR A 69 -14.12 18.34 -1.76
N LEU A 70 -13.11 18.52 -0.89
CA LEU A 70 -12.95 19.73 -0.09
C LEU A 70 -12.70 20.97 -0.98
N ILE A 71 -11.89 20.84 -2.04
CA ILE A 71 -11.67 21.92 -3.02
C ILE A 71 -12.98 22.32 -3.69
N VAL A 72 -13.78 21.35 -4.15
CA VAL A 72 -15.08 21.62 -4.78
C VAL A 72 -16.03 22.28 -3.78
N TYR A 73 -16.05 21.80 -2.54
CA TYR A 73 -16.89 22.37 -1.47
C TYR A 73 -16.54 23.83 -1.20
N ILE A 74 -15.26 24.17 -1.04
CA ILE A 74 -14.79 25.54 -0.84
C ILE A 74 -15.14 26.42 -2.05
N LYS A 75 -14.88 25.94 -3.27
CA LYS A 75 -15.22 26.68 -4.50
C LYS A 75 -16.72 26.96 -4.60
N LYS A 76 -17.56 26.00 -4.20
CA LYS A 76 -19.02 26.17 -4.15
C LYS A 76 -19.40 27.27 -3.16
N GLU A 77 -18.87 27.25 -1.93
CA GLU A 77 -19.16 28.29 -0.93
C GLU A 77 -18.74 29.68 -1.40
N ILE A 78 -17.61 29.79 -2.10
CA ILE A 78 -17.16 31.05 -2.69
C ILE A 78 -18.09 31.46 -3.84
N ALA A 79 -18.47 30.53 -4.72
CA ALA A 79 -19.37 30.80 -5.84
C ALA A 79 -20.77 31.25 -5.37
N GLU A 80 -21.27 30.73 -4.25
CA GLU A 80 -22.54 31.16 -3.65
C GLU A 80 -22.52 32.63 -3.19
N LYS A 81 -21.33 33.21 -2.93
CA LYS A 81 -21.18 34.64 -2.58
C LYS A 81 -21.29 35.56 -3.80
N PHE A 82 -21.18 35.02 -5.01
CA PHE A 82 -21.30 35.78 -6.25
C PHE A 82 -22.65 35.51 -6.93
N THR A 83 -23.42 36.57 -7.15
CA THR A 83 -24.65 36.48 -7.95
C THR A 83 -24.32 36.44 -9.43
N ILE A 84 -25.03 35.61 -10.21
CA ILE A 84 -24.85 35.51 -11.66
C ILE A 84 -24.95 36.88 -12.33
N ASP A 85 -25.89 37.73 -11.90
CA ASP A 85 -26.06 39.09 -12.42
C ASP A 85 -24.84 39.98 -12.17
N SER A 86 -24.17 39.83 -11.02
CA SER A 86 -22.94 40.58 -10.71
C SER A 86 -21.77 40.12 -11.60
N ILE A 87 -21.71 38.83 -11.95
CA ILE A 87 -20.69 38.30 -12.87
C ILE A 87 -20.96 38.79 -14.31
N ILE A 88 -22.23 38.80 -14.72
CA ILE A 88 -22.65 39.30 -16.03
C ILE A 88 -22.32 40.79 -16.16
N ASP A 89 -22.66 41.61 -15.15
CA ASP A 89 -22.39 43.04 -15.14
C ASP A 89 -20.88 43.35 -15.16
N ASP A 90 -20.09 42.62 -14.34
CA ASP A 90 -18.63 42.75 -14.36
C ASP A 90 -18.05 42.41 -15.75
N PHE A 91 -18.53 41.33 -16.37
CA PHE A 91 -18.11 40.93 -17.73
C PHE A 91 -18.50 41.95 -18.80
N TYR A 92 -19.66 42.60 -18.68
CA TYR A 92 -20.06 43.71 -19.54
C TYR A 92 -19.20 44.95 -19.30
N SER A 93 -18.85 45.25 -18.04
CA SER A 93 -18.02 46.39 -17.66
C SER A 93 -16.57 46.25 -18.16
N MET A 94 -16.05 45.02 -18.24
CA MET A 94 -14.73 44.72 -18.81
C MET A 94 -14.65 44.96 -20.33
N LYS A 95 -15.80 45.05 -21.03
CA LYS A 95 -15.86 45.35 -22.46
C LYS A 95 -15.90 46.85 -22.76
N LYS A 96 -14.72 47.49 -22.75
CA LYS A 96 -14.46 48.63 -23.66
C LYS A 96 -14.29 48.21 -25.13
N ARG A 97 -14.37 46.91 -25.46
CA ARG A 97 -14.20 46.40 -26.82
C ARG A 97 -15.20 45.29 -27.17
N ARG A 98 -16.28 45.69 -27.86
CA ARG A 98 -17.18 44.95 -28.80
C ARG A 98 -18.63 44.63 -28.37
N VAL A 99 -19.44 44.52 -29.44
CA VAL A 99 -20.77 45.07 -29.77
C VAL A 99 -21.95 44.51 -28.97
N GLN A 100 -22.94 45.39 -28.71
CA GLN A 100 -24.25 45.05 -28.14
C GLN A 100 -25.00 44.07 -29.03
N LEU A 101 -25.41 42.93 -28.47
CA LEU A 101 -26.41 42.07 -29.10
C LEU A 101 -27.77 42.74 -28.89
N ASN A 102 -28.22 43.45 -29.92
CA ASN A 102 -29.59 43.92 -29.99
C ASN A 102 -30.53 42.74 -30.23
N GLN A 103 -31.67 42.86 -29.56
CA GLN A 103 -32.80 41.94 -29.40
C GLN A 103 -33.39 41.43 -30.71
#